data_AF-A0A523NFB7-F1
#
_entry.id   AF-A0A523NFB7-F1
#
_cell.length_a   1.000
_cell.length_b   1.000
_cell.length_c   1.000
_cell.angle_alpha   90.00
_cell.angle_beta   90.00
_cell.angle_gamma   90.00
#
_symmetry.space_group_name_H-M   'P 1'
#
loop_
_entity.id
_entity.type
_entity.pdbx_description
1 polymer ?
#
loop_
_entity_poly.entity_id
_entity_poly.type
_entity_poly.pdbx_seq_one_letter_code
_entity_poly.pdbx_strand_id
1 'polypeptide(L)' 'MEKNTKLVITIVLIILAGVIIFQNTDPVNLKMLFWNFQASLIILLILVLIIGIIIGYFLPKIIGESKTKNSTENSH' A
#
# COMPACT_ATOMS: atom_id res chain seq x y z
N MET A 1 27.57 -12.71 -1.62
CA MET A 1 26.42 -13.62 -1.78
C MET A 1 25.16 -12.99 -1.14
N GLU A 2 24.79 -11.75 -1.49
CA GLU A 2 23.91 -10.92 -0.63
C GLU A 2 22.58 -10.45 -1.25
N LYS A 3 22.38 -10.61 -2.57
CA LYS A 3 21.16 -10.13 -3.25
C LYS A 3 20.03 -11.17 -3.29
N ASN A 4 20.37 -12.44 -3.17
CA ASN A 4 19.44 -13.56 -3.41
C ASN A 4 18.55 -13.83 -2.19
N THR A 5 19.10 -13.66 -0.98
CA THR A 5 18.39 -13.93 0.27
C THR A 5 17.23 -12.97 0.49
N LYS A 6 17.39 -11.68 0.15
CA LYS A 6 16.31 -10.69 0.21
C LYS A 6 15.17 -11.05 -0.74
N LEU A 7 15.48 -11.55 -1.93
CA LEU A 7 14.50 -11.93 -2.94
C LEU A 7 13.71 -13.19 -2.50
N VAL A 8 14.41 -14.20 -1.98
CA VAL A 8 13.79 -15.41 -1.43
C VAL A 8 12.88 -15.08 -0.24
N ILE A 9 13.36 -14.24 0.70
CA ILE A 9 12.56 -13.78 1.84
C ILE A 9 11.31 -13.03 1.37
N THR A 10 11.44 -12.12 0.41
CA THR A 10 10.29 -11.38 -0.14
C THR A 10 9.27 -12.30 -0.79
N ILE A 11 9.70 -13.28 -1.58
CA ILE A 11 8.79 -14.26 -2.20
C ILE A 11 8.06 -15.07 -1.13
N VAL A 12 8.77 -15.54 -0.10
CA VAL A 12 8.18 -16.29 1.01
C VAL A 12 7.15 -15.44 1.75
N LEU A 13 7.45 -14.17 2.03
CA LEU A 13 6.48 -13.26 2.66
C LEU A 13 5.23 -13.05 1.80
N ILE A 14 5.38 -12.90 0.49
CA ILE A 14 4.24 -12.72 -0.43
C ILE A 14 3.34 -13.95 -0.42
N ILE A 15 3.92 -15.14 -0.49
CA ILE A 15 3.18 -16.41 -0.45
C ILE A 15 2.47 -16.54 0.89
N LEU A 16 3.16 -16.27 2.01
CA LEU A 16 2.59 -16.37 3.34
C LEU A 16 1.44 -15.37 3.55
N ALA A 17 1.60 -14.14 3.08
CA ALA A 17 0.53 -13.13 3.08
C ALA A 17 -0.68 -13.63 2.27
N GLY A 18 -0.45 -14.16 1.07
CA GLY A 18 -1.50 -14.76 0.23
C GLY A 18 -2.27 -15.88 0.93
N VAL A 19 -1.56 -16.77 1.62
CA VAL A 19 -2.15 -17.88 2.40
C VAL A 19 -2.97 -17.35 3.58
N ILE A 20 -2.46 -16.37 4.33
CA ILE A 20 -3.19 -15.77 5.46
C ILE A 20 -4.46 -15.08 4.95
N ILE A 21 -4.39 -14.35 3.84
CA ILE A 21 -5.54 -13.71 3.21
C ILE A 21 -6.59 -14.76 2.85
N PHE A 22 -6.18 -15.81 2.14
CA PHE A 22 -7.08 -16.84 1.65
C PHE A 22 -7.73 -17.64 2.80
N GLN A 23 -6.97 -17.95 3.85
CA GLN A 23 -7.50 -18.62 5.05
C GLN A 23 -8.42 -17.70 5.88
N ASN A 24 -8.14 -16.39 5.92
CA ASN A 24 -8.99 -15.40 6.60
C ASN A 24 -10.05 -14.82 5.65
N THR A 25 -10.42 -15.55 4.59
CA THR A 25 -11.49 -15.20 3.65
C THR A 25 -12.85 -15.59 4.21
N ASP A 26 -13.06 -15.44 5.52
CA ASP A 26 -14.40 -15.56 6.09
C ASP A 26 -15.26 -14.38 5.59
N PRO A 27 -16.45 -14.63 5.02
CA PRO A 27 -17.30 -13.59 4.50
C PRO A 27 -17.87 -12.76 5.65
N VAL A 28 -17.54 -11.48 5.68
CA VAL A 28 -18.04 -10.53 6.68
C VAL A 28 -19.07 -9.62 6.02
N ASN A 29 -20.14 -9.31 6.75
CA ASN A 29 -21.17 -8.41 6.27
C ASN A 29 -20.66 -6.97 6.35
N LEU A 30 -20.40 -6.36 5.19
CA LEU A 30 -19.99 -4.96 5.09
C LEU A 30 -21.22 -4.10 4.82
N LYS A 31 -21.41 -3.10 5.70
CA LYS A 31 -22.43 -2.07 5.55
C LYS A 31 -21.73 -0.77 5.16
N MET A 32 -21.75 -0.44 3.87
CA MET A 32 -21.45 0.91 3.40
C MET A 32 -22.73 1.77 3.44
N LEU A 33 -22.57 3.10 3.38
CA LEU A 33 -23.61 4.11 3.64
C LEU A 33 -25.02 3.77 3.14
N PHE A 34 -25.14 3.13 1.96
CA PHE A 34 -26.39 2.57 1.44
C PHE A 34 -26.25 1.14 0.87
N TRP A 35 -25.09 0.49 0.98
CA TRP A 35 -24.81 -0.78 0.31
C TRP A 35 -24.43 -1.85 1.32
N ASN A 36 -25.16 -2.97 1.30
CA ASN A 36 -24.81 -4.17 2.05
C ASN A 36 -24.25 -5.21 1.07
N PHE A 37 -23.03 -5.67 1.31
CA PHE A 37 -22.42 -6.74 0.52
C PHE A 37 -21.55 -7.62 1.42
N GLN A 38 -21.39 -8.87 1.04
CA GLN A 38 -20.55 -9.82 1.74
C GLN A 38 -19.21 -9.91 1.02
N ALA A 39 -18.15 -9.55 1.73
CA ALA A 39 -16.79 -9.75 1.27
C ALA A 39 -15.88 -9.98 2.48
N SER A 40 -14.73 -10.57 2.25
CA SER A 40 -13.75 -10.79 3.32
C SER A 40 -13.06 -9.49 3.67
N LEU A 41 -13.09 -9.11 4.95
CA LEU A 41 -12.58 -7.82 5.42
C LEU A 41 -11.07 -7.67 5.15
N ILE A 42 -10.33 -8.77 5.16
CA ILE A 42 -8.91 -8.79 4.82
C ILE A 42 -8.64 -8.39 3.36
N ILE A 43 -9.51 -8.81 2.41
CA ILE A 43 -9.40 -8.44 1.00
C ILE A 43 -9.66 -6.95 0.82
N LEU A 44 -10.65 -6.42 1.56
CA LEU A 44 -11.02 -5.02 1.54
C LEU A 44 -9.89 -4.15 2.11
N LEU A 45 -9.30 -4.55 3.24
CA LEU A 45 -8.19 -3.83 3.85
C LEU A 45 -6.99 -3.73 2.92
N ILE A 46 -6.66 -4.82 2.22
CA ILE A 46 -5.55 -4.83 1.25
C ILE A 46 -5.88 -3.96 0.04
N LEU A 47 -7.10 -4.01 -0.47
CA LEU A 47 -7.54 -3.15 -1.56
C LEU A 47 -7.42 -1.67 -1.20
N VAL A 48 -7.92 -1.29 -0.02
CA VAL A 48 -7.83 0.09 0.50
C VAL A 48 -6.37 0.50 0.71
N LEU A 49 -5.52 -0.40 1.22
CA LEU A 49 -4.10 -0.14 1.39
C LEU A 49 -3.40 0.11 0.04
N ILE A 50 -3.65 -0.72 -0.97
CA ILE A 50 -3.09 -0.55 -2.32
C ILE A 50 -3.54 0.79 -2.91
N ILE A 51 -4.83 1.10 -2.81
CA ILE A 51 -5.38 2.39 -3.28
C ILE A 51 -4.71 3.55 -2.53
N GLY A 52 -4.57 3.45 -1.21
CA GLY A 52 -3.90 4.46 -0.38
C GLY A 52 -2.43 4.65 -0.74
N ILE A 53 -1.69 3.57 -1.04
CA ILE A 53 -0.30 3.63 -1.50
C ILE A 53 -0.22 4.27 -2.89
N ILE A 54 -1.10 3.89 -3.82
CA ILE A 54 -1.16 4.49 -5.16
C ILE A 54 -1.43 5.99 -5.01
N ILE A 55 -2.48 6.37 -4.28
CA ILE A 55 -2.79 7.78 -4.02
C ILE A 55 -1.58 8.47 -3.41
N GLY A 56 -1.03 7.98 -2.30
CA GLY A 56 0.10 8.59 -1.60
C GLY A 56 1.38 8.69 -2.44
N TYR A 57 1.62 7.75 -3.36
CA TYR A 57 2.76 7.79 -4.28
C TYR A 57 2.57 8.83 -5.40
N PHE A 58 1.35 8.98 -5.92
CA PHE A 58 1.05 9.93 -7.00
C PHE A 58 0.67 11.32 -6.48
N LEU A 59 0.26 11.46 -5.21
CA LEU A 59 -0.17 12.70 -4.58
C LEU A 59 0.89 13.83 -4.66
N PRO A 60 2.20 13.58 -4.41
CA PRO A 60 3.25 14.59 -4.53
C PRO A 60 3.44 15.07 -5.98
N LYS A 61 3.25 14.17 -6.95
CA LYS A 61 3.35 14.49 -8.39
C LYS A 61 2.19 15.38 -8.86
N ILE A 62 1.03 15.29 -8.20
CA ILE A 62 -0.19 16.05 -8.53
C ILE A 62 -0.23 17.40 -7.80
N ILE A 63 0.23 17.46 -6.54
CA ILE A 63 0.20 18.69 -5.72
C ILE A 63 1.35 19.65 -6.01
N GLY A 64 2.36 19.22 -6.77
CA GLY A 64 3.47 20.06 -7.21
C GLY A 64 4.43 20.35 -6.06
N GLU A 65 5.70 20.00 -6.26
CA GLU A 65 6.80 20.40 -5.38
C GLU A 65 6.94 21.93 -5.35
N SER A 66 6.18 22.59 -4.48
CA SER A 66 6.48 23.97 -4.11
C SER A 66 7.53 23.97 -2.98
N LYS A 67 8.78 24.02 -3.45
CA LYS A 67 9.96 24.65 -2.81
C LYS A 67 10.63 23.87 -1.66
N THR A 68 11.93 23.61 -1.84
CA THR A 68 13.00 24.25 -1.02
C THR A 68 14.34 24.12 -1.73
N LYS A 69 14.75 25.19 -2.43
CA LYS A 69 16.14 25.43 -2.79
C LYS A 69 16.45 26.90 -2.50
N ASN A 70 16.50 27.24 -1.22
CA ASN A 70 16.98 28.53 -0.73
C ASN A 70 18.10 28.24 0.26
N SER A 71 19.35 28.14 -0.21
CA SER A 71 20.58 28.38 0.56
C SER A 71 21.76 28.27 -0.40
N THR A 72 22.72 29.19 -0.25
CA THR A 72 24.01 29.32 -0.95
C THR A 72 24.01 29.87 -2.38
N GLU A 73 23.50 31.09 -2.57
CA GLU A 73 23.99 32.03 -3.59
C GLU A 73 23.94 33.46 -3.03
N ASN A 74 24.62 33.66 -1.90
CA ASN A 74 24.88 35.01 -1.36
C ASN A 74 26.10 34.96 -0.44
N SER A 75 27.24 34.58 -1.00
CA SER A 75 28.58 34.72 -0.41
C SER A 75 29.59 34.42 -1.52
N HIS A 76 29.79 35.38 -2.43
CA HIS A 76 31.10 35.73 -2.98
C HIS A 76 31.00 36.98 -3.85
#